data_AF-A0A821ZH50-F1
#
_entry.id   AF-A0A821ZH50-F1
#
_cell.length_a   1.000
_cell.length_b   1.000
_cell.length_c   1.000
_cell.angle_alpha   90.00
_cell.angle_beta   90.00
_cell.angle_gamma   90.00
#
_symmetry.space_group_name_H-M   'P 1'
#
loop_
_entity.id
_entity.type
_entity.pdbx_description
1 polymer ?
#
loop_
_entity_poly.entity_id
_entity_poly.type
_entity_poly.pdbx_seq_one_letter_code
_entity_poly.pdbx_strand_id
1 'polypeptide(L)' 'PHWYHNVVRAILEAISFVNPRLLIVISGLNYDLNLSFIRSLPVQNLVPISIQKKIVYEAHWYSWSYYGLLSDCNHIKDTI' A
#
# COMPACT_ATOMS: atom_id res chain seq x y z
N PRO A 1 -1.54 -11.15 -10.19
CA PRO A 1 -1.30 -11.68 -8.81
C PRO A 1 -2.62 -11.79 -8.03
N HIS A 2 -2.82 -12.84 -7.22
CA HIS A 2 -4.05 -13.03 -6.44
C HIS A 2 -4.39 -11.84 -5.53
N TRP A 3 -3.38 -11.12 -5.05
CA TRP A 3 -3.56 -9.94 -4.21
C TRP A 3 -4.43 -8.85 -4.88
N TYR A 4 -4.12 -8.45 -6.11
CA TYR A 4 -4.91 -7.44 -6.84
C TYR A 4 -6.36 -7.87 -7.02
N HIS A 5 -6.57 -9.14 -7.40
CA HIS A 5 -7.92 -9.69 -7.57
C HIS A 5 -8.73 -9.60 -6.28
N ASN A 6 -8.14 -10.03 -5.15
CA ASN A 6 -8.82 -10.02 -3.86
C ASN A 6 -9.12 -8.60 -3.37
N VAL A 7 -8.16 -7.67 -3.52
CA VAL A 7 -8.34 -6.27 -3.12
C VAL A 7 -9.44 -5.61 -3.96
N VAL A 8 -9.39 -5.74 -5.29
CA VAL A 8 -10.42 -5.16 -6.17
C VAL A 8 -11.79 -5.76 -5.88
N ARG A 9 -11.89 -7.09 -5.70
CA ARG A 9 -13.15 -7.75 -5.35
C ARG A 9 -13.71 -7.23 -4.03
N ALA A 10 -12.89 -7.09 -2.99
CA ALA A 10 -13.33 -6.54 -1.70
C ALA A 10 -13.85 -5.09 -1.84
N ILE A 11 -13.16 -4.27 -2.64
CA ILE A 11 -13.58 -2.89 -2.90
C ILE A 11 -14.95 -2.84 -3.58
N LEU A 12 -15.14 -3.64 -4.63
CA LEU A 12 -16.34 -3.59 -5.47
C LEU A 12 -17.56 -4.25 -4.81
N GLU A 13 -17.37 -5.41 -4.19
CA GLU A 13 -18.47 -6.27 -3.76
C GLU A 13 -18.82 -6.10 -2.27
N ALA A 14 -17.83 -5.84 -1.42
CA ALA A 14 -18.05 -5.76 0.03
C ALA A 14 -18.16 -4.32 0.53
N ILE A 15 -17.24 -3.44 0.12
CA ILE A 15 -17.16 -2.09 0.70
C ILE A 15 -18.09 -1.12 -0.02
N SER A 16 -17.91 -0.98 -1.34
CA SER A 16 -18.63 0.05 -2.12
C SER A 16 -20.12 -0.24 -2.23
N PHE A 17 -20.52 -1.52 -2.20
CA PHE A 17 -21.92 -1.94 -2.22
C PHE A 17 -22.65 -1.55 -0.93
N VAL A 18 -21.99 -1.68 0.23
CA VAL A 18 -22.61 -1.40 1.54
C VAL A 18 -22.62 0.10 1.85
N ASN A 19 -21.50 0.79 1.66
CA ASN A 19 -21.43 2.24 1.86
C ASN A 19 -20.39 2.86 0.94
N PRO A 20 -20.81 3.52 -0.15
CA PRO A 20 -19.89 4.10 -1.11
C PRO A 20 -19.13 5.33 -0.57
N ARG A 21 -19.43 5.84 0.64
CA ARG A 21 -18.78 7.04 1.20
C ARG A 21 -17.55 6.74 2.06
N LEU A 22 -17.25 5.46 2.31
CA LEU A 22 -16.11 5.08 3.13
C LEU A 22 -14.78 5.38 2.43
N LEU A 23 -13.79 5.77 3.22
CA LEU A 23 -12.40 5.77 2.81
C LEU A 23 -11.89 4.33 2.83
N ILE A 24 -11.18 3.94 1.77
CA ILE A 24 -10.61 2.60 1.61
C ILE A 24 -9.11 2.70 1.86
N VAL A 25 -8.65 2.02 2.91
CA VAL A 25 -7.23 1.88 3.23
C VAL A 25 -6.75 0.53 2.70
N ILE A 26 -5.73 0.54 1.84
CA ILE A 26 -5.18 -0.66 1.22
C ILE A 26 -3.78 -0.92 1.78
N SER A 27 -3.63 -2.03 2.49
CA SER A 27 -2.37 -2.61 2.94
C SER A 27 -1.40 -2.85 1.80
N GLY A 28 -0.10 -2.66 2.03
CA GLY A 28 0.94 -2.97 1.07
C GLY A 28 1.20 -4.48 0.87
N LEU A 29 2.22 -4.80 0.08
CA LEU A 29 2.73 -6.17 -0.03
C LEU A 29 3.79 -6.44 1.03
N ASN A 30 4.02 -7.72 1.34
CA ASN A 30 5.09 -8.15 2.26
C ASN A 30 5.01 -7.46 3.64
N TYR A 31 3.96 -7.73 4.41
CA TYR A 31 3.69 -7.08 5.70
C TYR A 31 3.62 -5.54 5.59
N ASP A 32 3.04 -5.05 4.51
CA ASP A 32 2.88 -3.61 4.22
C ASP A 32 4.21 -2.85 4.11
N LEU A 33 5.31 -3.58 3.84
CA LEU A 33 6.65 -3.01 3.62
C LEU A 33 6.90 -2.60 2.17
N ASN A 34 6.09 -3.13 1.24
CA ASN A 34 6.31 -2.96 -0.19
C ASN A 34 5.11 -2.28 -0.86
N LEU A 35 5.30 -0.99 -1.21
CA LEU A 35 4.36 -0.17 -1.99
C LEU A 35 4.82 0.06 -3.45
N SER A 36 5.84 -0.64 -3.92
CA SER A 36 6.38 -0.46 -5.29
C SER A 36 5.35 -0.69 -6.39
N PHE A 37 4.33 -1.49 -6.09
CA PHE A 37 3.23 -1.78 -7.00
C PHE A 37 2.41 -0.52 -7.37
N ILE A 38 2.40 0.51 -6.52
CA ILE A 38 1.72 1.79 -6.81
C ILE A 38 2.33 2.44 -8.05
N ARG A 39 3.65 2.31 -8.25
CA ARG A 39 4.33 2.90 -9.40
C ARG A 39 3.99 2.19 -10.72
N SER A 40 3.79 0.87 -10.68
CA SER A 40 3.58 0.06 -11.88
C SER A 40 2.11 -0.12 -12.23
N LEU A 41 1.26 -0.40 -11.25
CA LEU A 41 -0.17 -0.61 -11.43
C LEU A 41 -0.93 -0.21 -10.14
N PRO A 42 -1.21 1.08 -9.93
CA PRO A 42 -2.01 1.51 -8.79
C PRO A 42 -3.39 0.83 -8.80
N VAL A 43 -3.89 0.40 -7.64
CA VAL A 43 -5.21 -0.24 -7.50
C VAL A 43 -6.33 0.69 -7.98
N GLN A 44 -6.14 2.00 -7.87
CA GLN A 44 -7.07 3.01 -8.40
C GLN A 44 -7.39 2.78 -9.88
N ASN A 45 -6.43 2.32 -10.69
CA ASN A 45 -6.65 2.09 -12.12
C ASN A 45 -7.53 0.86 -12.42
N LEU A 46 -7.85 0.05 -11.40
CA LEU A 46 -8.61 -1.19 -11.53
C LEU A 46 -10.06 -1.06 -10.99
N VAL A 47 -10.46 0.13 -10.54
CA VAL A 47 -11.78 0.38 -9.95
C VAL A 47 -12.49 1.57 -10.63
N PRO A 48 -13.83 1.67 -10.51
CA PRO A 48 -14.60 2.80 -11.04
C PRO A 48 -14.12 4.16 -10.51
N ILE A 49 -14.26 5.19 -11.33
CA ILE A 49 -13.80 6.56 -11.01
C ILE A 49 -14.41 7.14 -9.72
N SER A 50 -15.63 6.72 -9.38
CA SER A 50 -16.33 7.11 -8.15
C SER A 50 -15.66 6.58 -6.87
N ILE A 51 -14.77 5.60 -7.00
CA ILE A 51 -14.03 4.97 -5.90
C ILE A 51 -12.56 5.39 -5.89
N GLN A 52 -11.97 5.72 -7.04
CA GLN A 52 -10.55 6.08 -7.17
C GLN A 52 -10.08 7.12 -6.15
N LYS A 53 -10.88 8.18 -5.95
CA LYS A 53 -10.55 9.29 -5.02
C LYS A 53 -10.69 8.93 -3.53
N LYS A 54 -11.12 7.71 -3.22
CA LYS A 54 -11.35 7.20 -1.86
C LYS A 54 -10.31 6.18 -1.42
N ILE A 55 -9.32 5.89 -2.26
CA ILE A 55 -8.27 4.92 -1.97
C ILE A 55 -7.04 5.64 -1.42
N VAL A 56 -6.60 5.20 -0.25
CA VAL A 56 -5.30 5.52 0.35
C VAL A 56 -4.52 4.22 0.61
N TYR A 57 -3.20 4.32 0.67
CA TYR A 57 -2.32 3.18 0.91
C TYR A 57 -1.70 3.26 2.30
N GLU A 58 -1.57 2.11 2.95
CA GLU A 58 -0.94 1.96 4.26
C GLU A 58 0.44 1.29 4.11
N ALA A 59 1.39 1.76 4.90
CA ALA A 59 2.71 1.17 5.05
C ALA A 59 3.03 0.95 6.52
N HIS A 60 3.72 -0.13 6.82
CA HIS A 60 4.20 -0.41 8.17
C HIS A 60 5.71 -0.18 8.28
N TRP A 61 6.13 0.34 9.43
CA TRP A 61 7.53 0.33 9.86
C TRP A 61 7.63 -0.47 11.14
N TYR A 62 8.17 -1.67 11.01
CA TYR A 62 8.52 -2.53 12.14
C TYR A 62 9.97 -2.31 12.55
N SER A 63 10.27 -2.61 13.82
CA SER A 63 11.64 -2.62 14.33
C SER A 63 12.55 -3.61 13.59
N TRP A 64 11.99 -4.65 12.97
CA TRP A 64 12.72 -5.64 12.17
C TRP A 64 12.71 -5.36 10.67
N SER A 65 11.92 -4.40 10.18
CA SER A 65 11.81 -4.12 8.75
C SER A 65 12.76 -3.01 8.32
N TYR A 66 14.05 -3.34 8.22
CA TYR A 66 15.13 -2.71 7.43
C TYR A 66 15.36 -1.17 7.43
N TYR A 67 14.53 -0.36 8.10
CA TYR A 67 14.63 1.10 8.16
C TYR A 67 14.75 1.61 9.61
N GLY A 68 15.07 0.74 10.55
CA GLY A 68 15.21 1.06 11.96
C GLY A 68 16.42 0.39 12.57
N LEU A 69 17.58 1.06 12.44
CA LEU A 69 18.81 0.88 13.23
C LEU A 69 19.69 -0.33 12.85
N LEU A 70 20.90 -0.01 12.35
CA LEU A 70 22.10 -0.87 12.24
C LEU A 70 22.34 -1.71 10.97
N SER A 71 22.12 -1.18 9.77
CA SER A 71 22.86 -1.68 8.59
C SER A 71 23.63 -0.63 7.79
N ASP A 72 23.47 0.68 8.10
CA ASP A 72 24.09 1.73 7.29
C ASP A 72 24.80 2.86 8.05
N CYS A 73 25.29 2.59 9.27
CA CYS A 73 26.18 3.54 9.95
C CYS A 73 27.58 3.62 9.33
N ASN A 74 27.88 2.81 8.31
CA ASN A 74 29.16 2.83 7.62
C ASN A 74 29.22 3.87 6.48
N HIS A 75 28.10 4.47 6.06
CA HIS A 75 28.08 5.52 5.03
C HIS A 75 28.11 6.96 5.57
N ILE A 76 28.18 7.16 6.89
CA ILE A 76 28.27 8.51 7.50
C ILE A 76 29.74 8.89 7.81
N LYS A 77 30.71 7.99 7.59
CA LYS A 77 32.12 8.25 7.92
C LYS A 77 32.91 9.02 6.86
N ASP A 78 32.37 9.22 5.65
CA ASP A 78 33.12 9.79 4.52
C ASP A 78 32.72 11.23 4.13
N THR A 79 32.00 11.97 4.99
CA THR A 79 31.54 13.34 4.67
C THR A 79 31.88 14.38 5.74
N ILE A 80 33.15 14.40 6.19
CA ILE A 80 33.76 15.57 6.84
C ILE A 80 35.10 15.86 6.15
#